data_AF-A0A0W8DGP5-F1
#
_entry.id   AF-A0A0W8DGP5-F1
#
_cell.length_a   1.000
_cell.length_b   1.000
_cell.length_c   1.000
_cell.angle_alpha   90.00
_cell.angle_beta   90.00
_cell.angle_gamma   90.00
#
_symmetry.space_group_name_H-M   'P 1'
#
loop_
_entity.id
_entity.type
_entity.pdbx_description
1 polymer ?
#
loop_
_entity_poly.entity_id
_entity_poly.type
_entity_poly.pdbx_seq_one_letter_code
_entity_poly.pdbx_strand_id
1 'polypeptide(L)'
;MDGLDDNTMLIHWLRYIKLYRGHTKTNVFTSEQTVLFLTKAKPFQSEWEFATLFQSLKDVPDLKPFAENMQSSLFLKWLRMEFDPNQVSHFLTLPYPTNAVRLPKSHPVYRTWESYTLYFTKRKGGKPLLKKVKALFDNDNPTGALTAVMKAQ
;
A
#
# COMPACT_ATOMS: atom_id res chain seq x y z
N MET A 1 -3.50 -12.39 -21.56
CA MET A 1 -2.60 -13.05 -20.58
C MET A 1 -3.29 -12.87 -19.24
N ASP A 2 -3.79 -13.98 -18.70
CA ASP A 2 -4.86 -13.98 -17.71
C ASP A 2 -4.33 -13.57 -16.34
N GLY A 3 -4.80 -12.41 -15.84
CA GLY A 3 -4.37 -11.84 -14.55
C GLY A 3 -4.74 -12.66 -13.30
N LEU A 4 -5.37 -13.82 -13.49
CA LEU A 4 -5.64 -14.82 -12.45
C LEU A 4 -4.42 -15.71 -12.15
N ASP A 5 -3.60 -16.03 -13.16
CA ASP A 5 -2.45 -16.94 -12.98
C ASP A 5 -1.23 -16.25 -12.35
N ASP A 6 -0.97 -15.00 -12.74
CA ASP A 6 0.18 -14.23 -12.23
C ASP A 6 0.08 -13.97 -10.72
N ASN A 7 -1.12 -13.68 -10.21
CA ASN A 7 -1.36 -13.49 -8.78
C ASN A 7 -1.21 -14.81 -8.00
N THR A 8 -1.61 -15.94 -8.60
CA THR A 8 -1.56 -17.25 -7.96
C THR A 8 -0.11 -17.72 -7.80
N MET A 9 0.71 -17.58 -8.84
CA MET A 9 2.14 -17.94 -8.77
C MET A 9 2.92 -17.03 -7.83
N LEU A 10 2.63 -15.73 -7.81
CA LEU A 10 3.23 -14.81 -6.84
C LEU A 10 2.87 -15.21 -5.40
N ILE A 11 1.60 -15.55 -5.12
CA ILE A 11 1.17 -16.00 -3.78
C ILE A 11 1.95 -17.25 -3.37
N HIS A 12 2.08 -18.24 -4.25
CA HIS A 12 2.86 -19.45 -3.98
C HIS A 12 4.34 -19.15 -3.73
N TRP A 13 4.95 -18.27 -4.53
CA TRP A 13 6.33 -17.86 -4.34
C TRP A 13 6.55 -17.11 -3.00
N LEU A 14 5.63 -16.23 -2.60
CA LEU A 14 5.68 -15.55 -1.31
C LEU A 14 5.52 -16.53 -0.13
N ARG A 15 4.64 -17.52 -0.26
CA ARG A 15 4.49 -18.61 0.73
C ARG A 15 5.77 -19.44 0.82
N TYR A 16 6.36 -19.79 -0.32
CA TYR A 16 7.63 -20.50 -0.37
C TYR A 16 8.74 -19.72 0.34
N ILE A 17 8.89 -18.43 0.06
CA ILE A 17 9.87 -17.58 0.74
C ILE A 17 9.64 -17.56 2.25
N LYS A 18 8.39 -17.42 2.68
CA LYS A 18 8.05 -17.43 4.12
C LYS A 18 8.48 -18.74 4.79
N LEU A 19 8.19 -19.89 4.15
CA LEU A 19 8.60 -21.21 4.62
C LEU A 19 10.12 -21.36 4.63
N TYR A 20 10.79 -20.99 3.53
CA TYR A 20 12.24 -21.05 3.37
C TYR A 20 12.95 -20.27 4.49
N ARG A 21 12.51 -19.04 4.76
CA ARG A 21 13.05 -18.21 5.86
C ARG A 21 12.87 -18.84 7.23
N GLY A 22 11.70 -19.43 7.48
CA GLY A 22 11.42 -20.14 8.72
C GLY A 22 12.34 -21.35 8.93
N HIS A 23 12.65 -22.06 7.84
CA HIS A 23 13.51 -23.23 7.86
C HIS A 23 14.99 -22.89 8.03
N THR A 24 15.51 -21.92 7.26
CA THR A 24 16.94 -21.59 7.27
C THR A 24 17.36 -20.70 8.43
N LYS A 25 16.41 -20.05 9.14
CA LYS A 25 16.67 -19.04 10.18
C LYS A 25 17.60 -17.89 9.73
N THR A 26 17.77 -17.71 8.42
CA THR A 26 18.62 -16.66 7.84
C THR A 26 17.80 -15.41 7.55
N ASN A 27 18.42 -14.23 7.68
CA ASN A 27 17.80 -12.94 7.37
C ASN A 27 17.81 -12.62 5.85
N VAL A 28 17.34 -13.57 5.03
CA VAL A 28 17.20 -13.44 3.57
C VAL A 28 15.74 -13.24 3.21
N PHE A 29 15.48 -12.58 2.08
CA PHE A 29 14.14 -12.19 1.63
C PHE A 29 13.34 -11.48 2.72
N THR A 30 13.94 -10.46 3.37
CA THR A 30 13.17 -9.49 4.15
C THR A 30 12.11 -8.83 3.28
N SER A 31 11.15 -8.13 3.89
CA SER A 31 10.11 -7.43 3.14
C SER A 31 10.72 -6.43 2.14
N GLU A 32 11.76 -5.70 2.54
CA GLU A 32 12.49 -4.76 1.69
C GLU A 32 13.24 -5.46 0.57
N GLN A 33 13.94 -6.55 0.86
CA GLN A 33 14.64 -7.35 -0.15
C GLN A 33 13.66 -7.94 -1.18
N THR A 34 12.48 -8.34 -0.72
CA THR A 34 11.42 -8.89 -1.58
C THR A 34 10.82 -7.82 -2.48
N VAL A 35 10.52 -6.63 -1.95
CA VAL A 35 10.10 -5.48 -2.76
C VAL A 35 11.16 -5.12 -3.80
N LEU A 36 12.44 -5.08 -3.42
CA LEU A 36 13.53 -4.81 -4.35
C LEU A 36 13.65 -5.88 -5.44
N PHE A 37 13.49 -7.15 -5.07
CA PHE A 37 13.50 -8.26 -6.03
C PHE A 37 12.34 -8.12 -7.03
N LEU A 38 11.11 -7.90 -6.55
CA LEU A 38 9.93 -7.79 -7.39
C LEU A 38 10.00 -6.60 -8.35
N THR A 39 10.44 -5.43 -7.87
CA THR A 39 10.60 -4.22 -8.70
C THR A 39 11.67 -4.41 -9.77
N LYS A 40 12.77 -5.12 -9.48
CA LYS A 40 13.77 -5.50 -10.49
C LYS A 40 13.24 -6.53 -11.49
N ALA A 41 12.41 -7.48 -11.04
CA ALA A 41 11.86 -8.53 -11.89
C ALA A 41 10.79 -8.01 -12.86
N LYS A 42 10.09 -6.92 -12.53
CA LYS A 42 9.10 -6.25 -13.38
C LYS A 42 9.42 -4.75 -13.52
N PRO A 43 10.51 -4.38 -14.24
CA PRO A 43 11.01 -3.00 -14.28
C PRO A 43 10.04 -2.00 -14.94
N PHE A 44 9.10 -2.49 -15.75
CA PHE A 44 8.06 -1.67 -16.39
C PHE A 44 6.81 -1.46 -15.51
N GLN A 45 6.71 -2.18 -14.39
CA GLN A 45 5.61 -2.02 -13.45
C GLN A 45 5.96 -0.91 -12.46
N SER A 46 5.05 0.04 -12.30
CA SER A 46 5.26 1.19 -11.42
C SER A 46 5.19 0.79 -9.95
N GLU A 47 5.86 1.56 -9.10
CA GLU A 47 5.79 1.38 -7.65
C GLU A 47 4.36 1.54 -7.10
N TRP A 48 3.53 2.33 -7.77
CA TRP A 48 2.11 2.53 -7.48
C TRP A 48 1.30 1.25 -7.67
N GLU A 49 1.58 0.51 -8.74
CA GLU A 49 0.98 -0.80 -9.00
C GLU A 49 1.43 -1.83 -7.97
N PHE A 50 2.72 -1.84 -7.58
CA PHE A 50 3.22 -2.70 -6.52
C PHE A 50 2.54 -2.44 -5.17
N ALA A 51 2.34 -1.17 -4.79
CA ALA A 51 1.64 -0.84 -3.55
C ALA A 51 0.20 -1.36 -3.54
N THR A 52 -0.47 -1.35 -4.69
CA THR A 52 -1.84 -1.86 -4.88
C THR A 52 -1.88 -3.39 -4.90
N LEU A 53 -0.88 -4.03 -5.49
CA LEU A 53 -0.68 -5.47 -5.40
C LEU A 53 -0.48 -5.92 -3.94
N PHE A 54 0.40 -5.25 -3.20
CA PHE A 54 0.62 -5.54 -1.79
C PHE A 54 -0.61 -5.26 -0.93
N GLN A 55 -1.41 -4.24 -1.27
CA GLN A 55 -2.70 -4.03 -0.61
C GLN A 55 -3.63 -5.24 -0.80
N SER A 56 -3.71 -5.78 -2.01
CA SER A 56 -4.57 -6.92 -2.33
C SER A 56 -4.08 -8.21 -1.64
N LEU A 57 -2.77 -8.39 -1.51
CA LEU A 57 -2.18 -9.53 -0.79
C LEU A 57 -2.51 -9.56 0.71
N LYS A 58 -2.97 -8.45 1.30
CA LYS A 58 -3.46 -8.43 2.68
C LYS A 58 -4.76 -9.22 2.88
N ASP A 59 -5.49 -9.48 1.79
CA ASP A 59 -6.69 -10.32 1.82
C ASP A 59 -6.34 -11.81 1.93
N VAL A 60 -5.06 -12.18 1.77
CA VAL A 60 -4.54 -13.54 1.99
C VAL A 60 -4.02 -13.65 3.44
N PRO A 61 -4.74 -14.33 4.36
CA PRO A 61 -4.49 -14.21 5.81
C PRO A 61 -3.06 -14.58 6.23
N ASP A 62 -2.48 -15.62 5.63
CA ASP A 62 -1.13 -16.07 5.96
C ASP A 62 -0.02 -15.15 5.43
N LEU A 63 -0.31 -14.34 4.41
CA LEU A 63 0.62 -13.37 3.82
C LEU A 63 0.42 -11.94 4.34
N LYS A 64 -0.70 -11.66 5.01
CA LYS A 64 -1.06 -10.32 5.45
C LYS A 64 0.06 -9.56 6.19
N PRO A 65 0.73 -10.11 7.22
CA PRO A 65 1.81 -9.40 7.90
C PRO A 65 2.99 -9.09 6.97
N PHE A 66 3.27 -9.97 6.02
CA PHE A 66 4.35 -9.78 5.07
C PHE A 66 3.99 -8.69 4.04
N ALA A 67 2.76 -8.71 3.53
CA ALA A 67 2.22 -7.70 2.63
C ALA A 67 2.16 -6.30 3.29
N GLU A 68 1.75 -6.21 4.56
CA GLU A 68 1.76 -4.96 5.34
C GLU A 68 3.17 -4.36 5.47
N ASN A 69 4.18 -5.20 5.71
CA ASN A 69 5.57 -4.75 5.79
C ASN A 69 6.11 -4.29 4.44
N MET A 70 5.84 -5.04 3.35
CA MET A 70 6.23 -4.65 1.99
C MET A 70 5.61 -3.29 1.60
N GLN A 71 4.32 -3.11 1.86
CA GLN A 71 3.63 -1.85 1.56
C GLN A 71 4.14 -0.70 2.44
N SER A 72 4.43 -0.94 3.73
CA SER A 72 4.98 0.08 4.63
C SER A 72 6.36 0.59 4.17
N SER A 73 7.16 -0.26 3.53
CA SER A 73 8.43 0.15 2.92
C SER A 73 8.22 1.18 1.80
N LEU A 74 7.26 0.93 0.90
CA LEU A 74 6.88 1.89 -0.14
C LEU A 74 6.33 3.18 0.45
N PHE A 75 5.45 3.09 1.44
CA PHE A 75 4.89 4.27 2.10
C PHE A 75 5.95 5.12 2.82
N LEU A 76 6.95 4.48 3.44
CA LEU A 76 8.08 5.18 4.02
C LEU A 76 8.87 5.94 2.94
N LYS A 77 9.10 5.32 1.78
CA LYS A 77 9.78 5.98 0.65
C LYS A 77 8.97 7.18 0.15
N TRP A 78 7.68 7.03 -0.09
CA TRP A 78 6.81 8.14 -0.53
C TRP A 78 6.76 9.28 0.47
N LEU A 79 6.67 8.97 1.77
CA LEU A 79 6.71 9.97 2.83
C LEU A 79 8.06 10.73 2.85
N ARG A 80 9.18 10.06 2.57
CA ARG A 80 10.51 10.69 2.47
C ARG A 80 10.67 11.54 1.21
N MET A 81 9.96 11.19 0.15
CA MET A 81 9.85 11.99 -1.07
C MET A 81 8.83 13.13 -0.93
N GLU A 82 8.30 13.34 0.27
CA GLU A 82 7.33 14.38 0.61
C GLU A 82 6.02 14.30 -0.18
N PHE A 83 5.68 13.12 -0.68
CA PHE A 83 4.39 12.92 -1.31
C PHE A 83 3.27 13.05 -0.27
N ASP A 84 2.30 13.89 -0.56
CA ASP A 84 1.12 14.03 0.27
C ASP A 84 0.00 13.07 -0.18
N PRO A 85 -1.01 12.79 0.67
CA PRO A 85 -2.16 11.97 0.30
C PRO A 85 -2.93 12.41 -0.94
N ASN A 86 -2.94 13.69 -1.33
CA ASN A 86 -3.59 14.16 -2.54
C ASN A 86 -2.77 13.77 -3.79
N GLN A 87 -1.45 13.98 -3.77
CA GLN A 87 -0.54 13.54 -4.83
C GLN A 87 -0.58 12.03 -5.01
N VAL A 88 -0.52 11.25 -3.92
CA VAL A 88 -0.63 9.79 -3.98
C VAL A 88 -1.98 9.34 -4.53
N SER A 89 -3.07 10.07 -4.23
CA SER A 89 -4.40 9.82 -4.81
C SER A 89 -4.38 9.89 -6.34
N HIS A 90 -3.66 10.86 -6.88
CA HIS A 90 -3.51 11.06 -8.32
C HIS A 90 -2.59 9.99 -8.94
N PHE A 91 -1.39 9.80 -8.38
CA PHE A 91 -0.40 8.87 -8.94
C PHE A 91 -0.87 7.42 -9.00
N LEU A 92 -1.60 6.96 -7.98
CA LEU A 92 -2.17 5.61 -7.96
C LEU A 92 -3.20 5.36 -9.07
N THR A 93 -3.73 6.41 -9.69
CA THR A 93 -4.77 6.30 -10.73
C THR A 93 -4.26 6.58 -12.12
N LEU A 94 -2.98 6.90 -12.30
CA LEU A 94 -2.41 7.09 -13.63
C LEU A 94 -2.55 5.79 -14.47
N PRO A 95 -2.80 5.90 -15.78
CA PRO A 95 -2.96 7.13 -16.58
C PRO A 95 -4.39 7.69 -16.61
N TYR A 96 -5.31 7.18 -15.78
CA TYR A 96 -6.72 7.58 -15.80
C TYR A 96 -6.93 8.97 -15.18
N PRO A 97 -7.77 9.84 -15.78
CA PRO A 97 -8.05 11.19 -15.29
C PRO A 97 -9.01 11.18 -14.09
N THR A 98 -8.64 10.48 -13.03
CA THR A 98 -9.43 10.36 -11.78
C THR A 98 -8.53 10.54 -10.55
N ASN A 99 -9.07 10.28 -9.36
CA ASN A 99 -8.32 10.26 -8.11
C ASN A 99 -8.80 9.08 -7.27
N ALA A 100 -7.89 8.46 -6.52
CA ALA A 100 -8.21 7.29 -5.70
C ALA A 100 -9.37 7.57 -4.70
N VAL A 101 -9.48 8.81 -4.20
CA VAL A 101 -10.55 9.25 -3.29
C VAL A 101 -11.97 9.08 -3.86
N ARG A 102 -12.11 9.02 -5.20
CA ARG A 102 -13.39 8.85 -5.91
C ARG A 102 -13.73 7.41 -6.25
N LEU A 103 -12.80 6.48 -6.03
CA LEU A 103 -13.01 5.07 -6.35
C LEU A 103 -13.82 4.37 -5.26
N PRO A 104 -14.53 3.27 -5.57
CA PRO A 104 -15.24 2.48 -4.58
C PRO A 104 -14.32 1.99 -3.46
N LYS A 105 -14.82 1.89 -2.22
CA LYS A 105 -14.06 1.41 -1.06
C LYS A 105 -13.48 0.01 -1.21
N SER A 106 -14.14 -0.84 -1.98
CA SER A 106 -13.65 -2.19 -2.31
C SER A 106 -12.47 -2.17 -3.28
N HIS A 107 -12.30 -1.09 -4.05
CA HIS A 107 -11.28 -0.99 -5.08
C HIS A 107 -9.87 -0.98 -4.44
N PRO A 108 -8.94 -1.86 -4.87
CA PRO A 108 -7.59 -1.92 -4.31
C PRO A 108 -6.86 -0.57 -4.26
N VAL A 109 -6.98 0.25 -5.32
CA VAL A 109 -6.38 1.59 -5.36
C VAL A 109 -6.93 2.51 -4.27
N TYR A 110 -8.25 2.51 -4.01
CA TYR A 110 -8.82 3.26 -2.90
C TYR A 110 -8.23 2.77 -1.57
N ARG A 111 -8.20 1.44 -1.36
CA ARG A 111 -7.68 0.83 -0.12
C ARG A 111 -6.20 1.16 0.11
N THR A 112 -5.39 1.22 -0.95
CA THR A 112 -3.99 1.65 -0.90
C THR A 112 -3.87 3.11 -0.50
N TRP A 113 -4.64 3.99 -1.13
CA TRP A 113 -4.66 5.42 -0.83
C TRP A 113 -5.12 5.72 0.60
N GLU A 114 -6.18 5.05 1.07
CA GLU A 114 -6.68 5.16 2.44
C GLU A 114 -5.62 4.70 3.44
N SER A 115 -4.97 3.56 3.18
CA SER A 115 -3.88 3.04 4.01
C SER A 115 -2.70 4.01 4.07
N TYR A 116 -2.33 4.62 2.94
CA TYR A 116 -1.28 5.62 2.90
C TYR A 116 -1.66 6.89 3.67
N THR A 117 -2.90 7.36 3.52
CA THR A 117 -3.42 8.54 4.22
C THR A 117 -3.32 8.34 5.74
N LEU A 118 -3.77 7.18 6.25
CA LEU A 118 -3.65 6.83 7.66
C LEU A 118 -2.18 6.73 8.13
N TYR A 119 -1.31 6.15 7.30
CA TYR A 119 0.13 6.05 7.58
C TYR A 119 0.79 7.43 7.67
N PHE A 120 0.50 8.30 6.71
CA PHE A 120 0.96 9.69 6.65
C PHE A 120 0.50 10.48 7.88
N THR A 121 -0.81 10.45 8.17
CA THR A 121 -1.39 11.16 9.32
C THR A 121 -0.77 10.70 10.63
N LYS A 122 -0.56 9.39 10.81
CA LYS A 122 0.07 8.84 12.02
C LYS A 122 1.46 9.42 12.27
N ARG A 123 2.23 9.67 11.20
CA ARG A 123 3.63 10.14 11.31
C ARG A 123 3.79 11.66 11.29
N LYS A 124 2.97 12.39 10.56
CA LYS A 124 3.07 13.85 10.44
C LYS A 124 2.11 14.61 11.35
N GLY A 125 0.88 14.11 11.53
CA GLY A 125 -0.19 14.81 12.25
C GLY A 125 -0.47 14.34 13.68
N GLY A 126 0.20 13.27 14.14
CA GLY A 126 0.06 12.75 15.50
C GLY A 126 -1.28 12.07 15.80
N LYS A 127 -1.44 11.64 17.06
CA LYS A 127 -2.60 10.83 17.52
C LYS A 127 -3.96 11.54 17.36
N PRO A 128 -4.13 12.83 17.69
CA PRO A 128 -5.44 13.49 17.60
C PRO A 128 -5.94 13.57 16.15
N LEU A 129 -5.08 13.99 15.22
CA LEU A 129 -5.45 14.06 13.81
C LEU A 129 -5.75 12.68 13.24
N LEU A 130 -4.95 11.66 13.61
CA LEU A 130 -5.21 10.28 13.18
C LEU A 130 -6.58 9.79 13.64
N LYS A 131 -6.99 10.08 14.88
CA LYS A 131 -8.33 9.71 15.38
C LYS A 131 -9.43 10.40 14.57
N LYS A 132 -9.28 11.69 14.28
CA LYS A 132 -10.23 12.46 13.45
C LYS A 132 -10.35 11.90 12.03
N VAL A 133 -9.22 11.61 11.39
CA VAL A 133 -9.17 11.09 10.01
C VAL A 133 -9.80 9.70 9.92
N LYS A 134 -9.53 8.82 10.90
CA LYS A 134 -10.20 7.50 10.97
C LYS A 134 -11.72 7.63 11.07
N ALA A 135 -12.21 8.48 11.97
CA ALA A 135 -13.65 8.70 12.12
C ALA A 135 -14.31 9.22 10.82
N LEU A 136 -13.58 10.01 10.02
CA LEU A 136 -14.08 10.47 8.72
C LEU A 136 -14.17 9.33 7.70
N PHE A 137 -13.21 8.41 7.66
CA PHE A 137 -13.30 7.22 6.81
C PHE A 137 -14.43 6.26 7.25
N ASP A 138 -14.58 6.05 8.56
CA ASP A 138 -15.63 5.21 9.15
C ASP A 138 -17.03 5.76 8.82
N ASN A 139 -17.18 7.09 8.77
CA ASN A 139 -18.42 7.78 8.40
C ASN A 139 -18.59 8.02 6.88
N ASP A 140 -17.88 7.26 6.06
CA ASP A 140 -17.96 7.34 4.58
C ASP A 140 -17.65 8.73 3.99
N ASN A 141 -16.75 9.48 4.64
CA ASN A 141 -16.34 10.80 4.22
C ASN A 141 -14.84 10.88 3.85
N PRO A 142 -14.42 10.20 2.76
CA PRO A 142 -13.01 10.18 2.35
C PRO A 142 -12.49 11.54 1.88
N THR A 143 -13.33 12.38 1.27
CA THR A 143 -12.96 13.75 0.91
C THR A 143 -12.74 14.64 2.13
N GLY A 144 -13.57 14.48 3.16
CA GLY A 144 -13.39 15.15 4.45
C GLY A 144 -12.12 14.69 5.16
N ALA A 145 -11.82 13.39 5.11
CA ALA A 145 -10.57 12.82 5.63
C ALA A 145 -9.35 13.46 4.96
N LEU A 146 -9.33 13.51 3.62
CA LEU A 146 -8.27 14.15 2.84
C LEU A 146 -8.12 15.63 3.21
N THR A 147 -9.23 16.37 3.22
CA THR A 147 -9.24 17.80 3.56
C THR A 147 -8.69 18.06 4.96
N ALA A 148 -9.02 17.20 5.93
CA ALA A 148 -8.53 17.32 7.30
C ALA A 148 -7.01 17.11 7.40
N VAL A 149 -6.44 16.22 6.58
CA VAL A 149 -4.98 16.00 6.54
C VAL A 149 -4.27 17.18 5.88
N MET A 150 -4.80 17.69 4.75
CA MET A 150 -4.18 18.80 4.00
C MET A 150 -4.20 20.12 4.75
N LYS A 151 -5.21 20.38 5.58
CA LYS A 151 -5.28 21.60 6.42
C LYS A 151 -4.32 21.59 7.61
N ALA A 152 -3.75 20.44 7.96
CA ALA A 152 -2.90 20.29 9.14
C ALA A 152 -1.39 20.35 8.81
N GLN A 153 -1.04 20.57 7.53
CA GLN A 153 0.33 20.74 7.07
C GLN A 153 0.77 22.20 7.17
#